data_AF-A0A966HMC5-F1
#
_entry.id   AF-A0A966HMC5-F1
#
_cell.length_a   1.000
_cell.length_b   1.000
_cell.length_c   1.000
_cell.angle_alpha   90.00
_cell.angle_beta   90.00
_cell.angle_gamma   90.00
#
_symmetry.space_group_name_H-M   'P 1'
#
loop_
_entity.id
_entity.type
_entity.pdbx_description
1 polymer ?
#
loop_
_entity_poly.entity_id
_entity_poly.type
_entity_poly.pdbx_seq_one_letter_code
_entity_poly.pdbx_strand_id
1 'polypeptide(L)'
;MKEHERTNLDNVLNDILIYLHPDWLIPSYVDKVDNTGVDKKKLEKYFQILTNINYFYKKVLRYETYFTYFYPESKEINNAEALEYHIYSYLETFDILRNKIVAFLGTLKNDLKVIAQNKQEIDQALKQFIAKIEETFNGVKDQRHPHHHTGYRFLNNDIVDATAYLMMLKDDFPMKDMINTQELEKRTEKSLEKAKQDYIDLSVKNSEQVTGLINTVFEKNSNFIYTILNIKHLVLNELKNEKDEQTSTD
;
A
#
# COMPACT_ATOMS: atom_id res chain seq x y z
N MET A 1 -5.25 16.73 2.69
CA MET A 1 -4.89 15.33 3.04
C MET A 1 -6.11 14.71 3.69
N LYS A 2 -6.83 13.79 3.03
CA LYS A 2 -7.99 13.12 3.66
C LYS A 2 -7.49 12.34 4.87
N GLU A 3 -8.17 12.50 6.00
CA GLU A 3 -7.90 11.69 7.18
C GLU A 3 -8.07 10.22 6.81
N HIS A 4 -7.07 9.40 7.11
CA HIS A 4 -7.12 8.00 6.70
C HIS A 4 -8.10 7.25 7.57
N GLU A 5 -9.19 6.80 6.95
CA GLU A 5 -10.17 5.95 7.61
C GLU A 5 -9.48 4.69 8.13
N ARG A 6 -9.78 4.35 9.39
CA ARG A 6 -9.18 3.22 10.10
C ARG A 6 -9.60 1.92 9.41
N THR A 7 -8.64 1.11 8.97
CA THR A 7 -8.92 -0.14 8.24
C THR A 7 -9.07 -1.34 9.17
N ASN A 8 -9.62 -2.44 8.64
CA ASN A 8 -9.65 -3.72 9.37
C ASN A 8 -8.23 -4.25 9.67
N LEU A 9 -7.25 -3.96 8.82
CA LEU A 9 -5.83 -4.24 9.08
C LEU A 9 -5.34 -3.47 10.31
N ASP A 10 -5.66 -2.17 10.39
CA ASP A 10 -5.28 -1.33 11.54
C ASP A 10 -5.90 -1.87 12.84
N ASN A 11 -7.14 -2.38 12.79
CA ASN A 11 -7.78 -3.00 13.96
C ASN A 11 -7.04 -4.27 14.43
N VAL A 12 -6.81 -5.22 13.52
CA VAL A 12 -6.10 -6.47 13.85
C VAL A 12 -4.68 -6.19 14.36
N LEU A 13 -3.97 -5.24 13.75
CA LEU A 13 -2.63 -4.84 14.20
C LEU A 13 -2.63 -4.27 15.61
N ASN A 14 -3.59 -3.39 15.91
CA ASN A 14 -3.70 -2.78 17.23
C ASN A 14 -4.03 -3.83 18.29
N ASP A 15 -4.92 -4.78 18.00
CA ASP A 15 -5.22 -5.87 18.93
C ASP A 15 -3.95 -6.70 19.20
N ILE A 16 -3.24 -7.13 18.16
CA ILE A 16 -1.99 -7.89 18.31
C ILE A 16 -0.95 -7.10 19.14
N LEU A 17 -0.83 -5.80 18.88
CA LEU A 17 0.10 -4.92 19.60
C LEU A 17 -0.23 -4.86 21.10
N ILE A 18 -1.52 -4.71 21.44
CA ILE A 18 -1.98 -4.68 22.83
C ILE A 18 -1.70 -6.02 23.53
N TYR A 19 -1.90 -7.14 22.85
CA TYR A 19 -1.59 -8.46 23.42
C TYR A 19 -0.08 -8.69 23.59
N LEU A 20 0.76 -8.10 22.73
CA LEU A 20 2.22 -8.11 22.89
C LEU A 20 2.67 -7.22 24.07
N HIS A 21 2.01 -6.07 24.25
CA HIS A 21 2.38 -5.05 25.22
C HIS A 21 1.17 -4.57 26.04
N PRO A 22 0.59 -5.43 26.90
CA PRO A 22 -0.59 -5.08 27.70
C PRO A 22 -0.30 -3.96 28.70
N ASP A 23 0.97 -3.76 29.07
CA ASP A 23 1.47 -2.70 29.93
C ASP A 23 1.37 -1.30 29.30
N TRP A 24 1.14 -1.20 28.00
CA TRP A 24 0.90 0.08 27.32
C TRP A 24 -0.54 0.56 27.45
N LEU A 25 -1.45 -0.28 27.94
CA LEU A 25 -2.82 0.13 28.25
C LEU A 25 -2.86 0.97 29.53
N ILE A 26 -3.76 1.94 29.56
CA ILE A 26 -4.09 2.62 30.80
C ILE A 26 -4.69 1.60 31.80
N PRO A 27 -4.50 1.79 33.13
CA PRO A 27 -4.84 0.77 34.13
C PRO A 27 -6.26 0.21 34.04
N SER A 28 -7.25 1.02 33.65
CA SER A 28 -8.66 0.62 33.53
C SER A 28 -8.96 -0.38 32.40
N TYR A 29 -8.00 -0.64 31.51
CA TYR A 29 -8.16 -1.59 30.39
C TYR A 29 -7.24 -2.80 30.49
N VAL A 30 -6.29 -2.83 31.44
CA VAL A 30 -5.32 -3.93 31.59
C VAL A 30 -6.03 -5.27 31.84
N ASP A 31 -7.03 -5.28 32.72
CA ASP A 31 -7.80 -6.49 33.07
C ASP A 31 -8.67 -7.02 31.92
N LYS A 32 -8.79 -6.28 30.81
CA LYS A 32 -9.53 -6.73 29.61
C LYS A 32 -8.69 -7.61 28.69
N VAL A 33 -7.38 -7.70 28.92
CA VAL A 33 -6.45 -8.49 28.11
C VAL A 33 -6.12 -9.78 28.83
N ASP A 34 -6.79 -10.87 28.46
CA ASP A 34 -6.43 -12.20 28.92
C ASP A 34 -5.33 -12.79 28.03
N ASN A 35 -4.11 -12.85 28.57
CA ASN A 35 -2.94 -13.42 27.90
C ASN A 35 -2.75 -14.93 28.16
N THR A 36 -3.72 -15.59 28.81
CA THR A 36 -3.64 -17.02 29.14
C THR A 36 -3.66 -17.85 27.86
N GLY A 37 -2.63 -18.67 27.66
CA GLY A 37 -2.54 -19.56 26.48
C GLY A 37 -2.21 -18.86 25.17
N VAL A 38 -1.81 -17.59 25.21
CA VAL A 38 -1.36 -16.83 24.04
C VAL A 38 0.09 -17.20 23.69
N ASP A 39 0.35 -17.57 22.43
CA ASP A 39 1.70 -17.82 21.93
C ASP A 39 2.36 -16.49 21.50
N LYS A 40 3.21 -15.95 22.38
CA LYS A 40 3.94 -14.70 22.12
C LYS A 40 4.81 -14.73 20.87
N LYS A 41 5.48 -15.86 20.58
CA LYS A 41 6.32 -15.97 19.37
C LYS A 41 5.47 -15.90 18.11
N LYS A 42 4.28 -16.51 18.16
CA LYS A 42 3.34 -16.45 17.05
C LYS A 42 2.74 -15.06 16.88
N LEU A 43 2.41 -14.37 17.98
CA LEU A 43 2.00 -12.97 17.94
C LEU A 43 3.07 -12.08 17.29
N GLU A 44 4.33 -12.16 17.73
CA GLU A 44 5.44 -11.38 17.17
C GLU A 44 5.59 -11.62 15.67
N LYS A 45 5.52 -12.89 15.23
CA LYS A 45 5.57 -13.25 13.81
C LYS A 45 4.43 -12.59 13.01
N TYR A 46 3.20 -12.67 13.50
CA TYR A 46 2.05 -12.05 12.82
C TYR A 46 2.16 -10.52 12.84
N PHE A 47 2.57 -9.93 13.96
CA PHE A 47 2.80 -8.49 14.08
C PHE A 47 3.79 -8.00 13.02
N GLN A 48 4.93 -8.68 12.85
CA GLN A 48 5.92 -8.34 11.83
C GLN A 48 5.36 -8.45 10.41
N ILE A 49 4.65 -9.53 10.08
CA ILE A 49 4.04 -9.72 8.76
C ILE A 49 3.04 -8.60 8.46
N LEU A 50 2.13 -8.34 9.39
CA LEU A 50 1.06 -7.35 9.21
C LEU A 50 1.60 -5.91 9.21
N THR A 51 2.62 -5.61 10.01
CA THR A 51 3.28 -4.30 10.01
C THR A 51 3.95 -4.03 8.66
N ASN A 52 4.57 -5.05 8.05
CA ASN A 52 5.12 -4.94 6.70
C ASN A 52 4.01 -4.66 5.67
N ILE A 53 2.89 -5.37 5.72
CA ILE A 53 1.74 -5.09 4.84
C ILE A 53 1.28 -3.65 5.03
N ASN A 54 1.10 -3.21 6.27
CA ASN A 54 0.62 -1.86 6.58
C ASN A 54 1.59 -0.79 6.07
N TYR A 55 2.90 -0.98 6.24
CA TYR A 55 3.91 -0.06 5.73
C TYR A 55 3.78 0.15 4.21
N PHE A 56 3.75 -0.94 3.43
CA PHE A 56 3.64 -0.83 1.97
C PHE A 56 2.26 -0.32 1.53
N TYR A 57 1.19 -0.70 2.24
CA TYR A 57 -0.15 -0.17 2.02
C TYR A 57 -0.18 1.35 2.20
N LYS A 58 0.28 1.86 3.35
CA LYS A 58 0.30 3.31 3.61
C LYS A 58 1.24 4.04 2.64
N LYS A 59 2.32 3.39 2.16
CA LYS A 59 3.18 3.93 1.11
C LYS A 59 2.47 4.07 -0.24
N VAL A 60 1.69 3.06 -0.67
CA VAL A 60 0.87 3.12 -1.89
C VAL A 60 -0.03 4.36 -1.90
N LEU A 61 -0.65 4.65 -0.76
CA LEU A 61 -1.62 5.75 -0.60
C LEU A 61 -0.96 7.14 -0.65
N ARG A 62 0.37 7.22 -0.59
CA ARG A 62 1.13 8.47 -0.69
C ARG A 62 1.51 8.84 -2.12
N TYR A 63 1.33 7.96 -3.10
CA TYR A 63 1.85 8.22 -4.45
C TYR A 63 1.15 9.36 -5.18
N GLU A 64 -0.12 9.66 -4.87
CA GLU A 64 -0.75 10.91 -5.33
C GLU A 64 0.10 12.13 -4.90
N THR A 65 0.53 12.16 -3.64
CA THR A 65 1.38 13.23 -3.10
C THR A 65 2.76 13.23 -3.76
N TYR A 66 3.36 12.06 -3.97
CA TYR A 66 4.68 11.96 -4.61
C TYR A 66 4.65 12.44 -6.06
N PHE A 67 3.66 12.02 -6.85
CA PHE A 67 3.51 12.49 -8.23
C PHE A 67 3.14 13.96 -8.33
N THR A 68 2.48 14.53 -7.31
CA THR A 68 2.11 15.95 -7.32
C THR A 68 3.28 16.86 -6.96
N TYR A 69 4.06 16.51 -5.93
CA TYR A 69 4.94 17.48 -5.26
C TYR A 69 6.43 17.11 -5.26
N PHE A 70 6.80 15.86 -5.50
CA PHE A 70 8.16 15.40 -5.20
C PHE A 70 9.10 15.51 -6.42
N TYR A 71 9.43 16.72 -6.86
CA TYR A 71 10.34 16.95 -8.01
C TYR A 71 11.64 17.65 -7.58
N PRO A 72 12.77 17.37 -8.25
CA PRO A 72 14.05 17.97 -7.89
C PRO A 72 14.08 19.46 -8.24
N GLU A 73 14.72 20.26 -7.37
CA GLU A 73 15.07 21.65 -7.69
C GLU A 73 16.40 21.74 -8.48
N SER A 74 17.16 20.65 -8.53
CA SER A 74 18.44 20.54 -9.23
C SER A 74 18.26 20.50 -10.75
N LYS A 75 19.24 21.02 -11.49
CA LYS A 75 19.34 20.90 -12.95
C LYS A 75 19.96 19.58 -13.43
N GLU A 76 20.50 18.77 -12.51
CA GLU A 76 21.18 17.51 -12.85
C GLU A 76 20.19 16.41 -13.23
N ILE A 77 19.02 16.39 -12.60
CA ILE A 77 17.94 15.44 -12.87
C ILE A 77 16.75 16.24 -13.35
N ASN A 78 16.32 15.99 -14.58
CA ASN A 78 15.15 16.69 -15.14
C ASN A 78 13.83 16.05 -14.64
N ASN A 79 12.73 16.79 -14.78
CA ASN A 79 11.42 16.34 -14.32
C ASN A 79 10.92 15.06 -15.02
N ALA A 80 11.34 14.79 -16.26
CA ALA A 80 10.99 13.55 -16.96
C ALA A 80 11.62 12.33 -16.29
N GLU A 81 12.91 12.44 -15.97
CA GLU A 81 13.67 11.40 -15.27
C GLU A 81 13.14 11.19 -13.84
N ALA A 82 12.84 12.27 -13.13
CA ALA A 82 12.23 12.19 -11.80
C ALA A 82 10.85 11.50 -11.84
N LEU A 83 10.00 11.85 -12.81
CA LEU A 83 8.70 11.22 -13.01
C LEU A 83 8.85 9.73 -13.33
N GLU A 84 9.78 9.37 -14.21
CA GLU A 84 10.08 7.97 -14.54
C GLU A 84 10.48 7.17 -13.29
N TYR A 85 11.34 7.73 -12.44
CA TYR A 85 11.74 7.11 -11.18
C TYR A 85 10.56 6.90 -10.22
N HIS A 86 9.67 7.89 -10.09
CA HIS A 86 8.47 7.75 -9.26
C HIS A 86 7.55 6.66 -9.75
N ILE A 87 7.39 6.51 -11.07
CA ILE A 87 6.59 5.44 -11.68
C ILE A 87 7.19 4.08 -11.36
N TYR A 88 8.51 3.90 -11.50
CA TYR A 88 9.15 2.63 -11.15
C TYR A 88 8.95 2.28 -9.67
N SER A 89 9.21 3.23 -8.78
CA SER A 89 9.02 3.09 -7.34
C SER A 89 7.56 2.78 -6.98
N TYR A 90 6.61 3.45 -7.65
CA TYR A 90 5.17 3.23 -7.51
C TYR A 90 4.81 1.79 -7.80
N LEU A 91 5.16 1.33 -9.00
CA LEU A 91 4.78 0.01 -9.43
C LEU A 91 5.51 -1.10 -8.64
N GLU A 92 6.77 -0.90 -8.27
CA GLU A 92 7.51 -1.82 -7.38
C GLU A 92 6.82 -1.94 -6.02
N THR A 93 6.35 -0.83 -5.45
CA THR A 93 5.63 -0.84 -4.17
C THR A 93 4.35 -1.69 -4.25
N PHE A 94 3.62 -1.66 -5.38
CA PHE A 94 2.46 -2.53 -5.60
C PHE A 94 2.82 -4.01 -5.62
N ASP A 95 3.90 -4.38 -6.33
CA ASP A 95 4.37 -5.77 -6.36
C ASP A 95 4.77 -6.26 -4.97
N ILE A 96 5.48 -5.42 -4.21
CA ILE A 96 5.87 -5.77 -2.84
C ILE A 96 4.62 -5.97 -1.99
N LEU A 97 3.66 -5.04 -2.04
CA LEU A 97 2.41 -5.16 -1.28
C LEU A 97 1.67 -6.46 -1.62
N ARG A 98 1.48 -6.76 -2.91
CA ARG A 98 0.89 -8.03 -3.37
C ARG A 98 1.61 -9.23 -2.75
N ASN A 99 2.93 -9.29 -2.90
CA ASN A 99 3.73 -10.41 -2.43
C ASN A 99 3.63 -10.57 -0.90
N LYS A 100 3.57 -9.46 -0.14
CA LYS A 100 3.38 -9.51 1.33
C LYS A 100 2.00 -10.04 1.71
N ILE A 101 0.93 -9.64 1.00
CA ILE A 101 -0.43 -10.16 1.24
C ILE A 101 -0.50 -11.66 0.93
N VAL A 102 0.07 -12.09 -0.20
CA VAL A 102 0.10 -13.52 -0.58
C VAL A 102 0.89 -14.35 0.45
N ALA A 103 2.05 -13.85 0.91
CA ALA A 103 2.83 -14.52 1.95
C ALA A 103 2.09 -14.61 3.30
N PHE A 104 1.35 -13.56 3.66
CA PHE A 104 0.47 -13.57 4.84
C PHE A 104 -0.61 -14.65 4.72
N LEU A 105 -1.34 -14.70 3.59
CA LEU A 105 -2.38 -15.71 3.38
C LEU A 105 -1.81 -17.13 3.35
N GLY A 106 -0.61 -17.32 2.79
CA GLY A 106 0.11 -18.60 2.87
C GLY A 106 0.44 -19.00 4.31
N THR A 107 0.86 -18.04 5.14
CA THR A 107 1.11 -18.27 6.58
C THR A 107 -0.18 -18.65 7.30
N LEU A 108 -1.24 -17.87 7.11
CA LEU A 108 -2.56 -18.10 7.69
C LEU A 108 -3.10 -19.49 7.31
N LYS A 109 -2.98 -19.86 6.03
CA LYS A 109 -3.36 -21.19 5.54
C LYS A 109 -2.64 -22.31 6.28
N ASN A 110 -1.33 -22.20 6.44
CA ASN A 110 -0.54 -23.24 7.09
C ASN A 110 -0.91 -23.38 8.57
N ASP A 111 -1.12 -22.26 9.25
CA ASP A 111 -1.56 -22.27 10.64
C ASP A 111 -3.00 -22.82 10.80
N LEU A 112 -3.92 -22.47 9.90
CA LEU A 112 -5.27 -23.01 9.88
C LEU A 112 -5.30 -24.53 9.66
N LYS A 113 -4.41 -25.06 8.82
CA LYS A 113 -4.31 -26.51 8.57
C LYS A 113 -3.91 -27.32 9.80
N VAL A 114 -3.31 -26.70 10.81
CA VAL A 114 -2.96 -27.39 12.06
C VAL A 114 -4.21 -27.58 12.93
N ILE A 115 -5.13 -26.61 12.92
CA ILE A 115 -6.27 -26.57 13.86
C ILE A 115 -7.61 -26.99 13.25
N ALA A 116 -7.80 -26.84 11.94
CA ALA A 116 -9.08 -27.10 11.28
C ALA A 116 -9.28 -28.58 10.93
N GLN A 117 -10.51 -29.06 11.11
CA GLN A 117 -10.92 -30.40 10.66
C GLN A 117 -11.22 -30.43 9.14
N ASN A 118 -11.73 -29.33 8.58
CA ASN A 118 -12.06 -29.17 7.15
C ASN A 118 -10.91 -28.57 6.32
N LYS A 119 -9.71 -29.17 6.44
CA LYS A 119 -8.46 -28.63 5.86
C LYS A 119 -8.53 -28.39 4.34
N GLN A 120 -9.24 -29.25 3.60
CA GLN A 120 -9.33 -29.18 2.14
C GLN A 120 -10.18 -27.99 1.67
N GLU A 121 -11.31 -27.71 2.34
CA GLU A 121 -12.20 -26.60 2.00
C GLU A 121 -11.51 -25.25 2.25
N ILE A 122 -10.83 -25.11 3.38
CA ILE A 122 -10.04 -23.92 3.72
C ILE A 122 -8.92 -23.71 2.69
N ASP A 123 -8.23 -24.79 2.30
CA ASP A 123 -7.16 -24.71 1.31
C ASP A 123 -7.68 -24.22 -0.05
N GLN A 124 -8.83 -24.74 -0.49
CA GLN A 124 -9.45 -24.34 -1.75
C GLN A 124 -9.97 -22.89 -1.70
N ALA A 125 -10.62 -22.48 -0.62
CA ALA A 125 -11.11 -21.12 -0.44
C ALA A 125 -9.96 -20.10 -0.42
N LEU A 126 -8.89 -20.36 0.32
CA LEU A 126 -7.73 -19.47 0.36
C LEU A 126 -6.98 -19.42 -0.96
N LYS A 127 -6.90 -20.54 -1.70
CA LYS A 127 -6.30 -20.56 -3.04
C LYS A 127 -7.09 -19.69 -4.02
N GLN A 128 -8.42 -19.81 -4.04
CA GLN A 128 -9.28 -18.95 -4.87
C GLN A 128 -9.16 -17.48 -4.47
N PHE A 129 -9.04 -17.20 -3.18
CA PHE A 129 -8.88 -15.84 -2.69
C PHE A 129 -7.52 -15.22 -3.06
N ILE A 130 -6.44 -15.99 -2.97
CA ILE A 130 -5.11 -15.58 -3.46
C ILE A 130 -5.16 -15.29 -4.96
N ALA A 131 -5.80 -16.16 -5.76
CA ALA A 131 -5.94 -15.92 -7.20
C ALA A 131 -6.69 -14.61 -7.50
N LYS A 132 -7.74 -14.30 -6.72
CA LYS A 132 -8.47 -13.02 -6.85
C LYS A 132 -7.61 -11.82 -6.48
N ILE A 133 -6.76 -11.94 -5.46
CA ILE A 133 -5.80 -10.89 -5.10
C ILE A 133 -4.80 -10.68 -6.24
N GLU A 134 -4.26 -11.78 -6.78
CA GLU A 134 -3.36 -11.73 -7.93
C GLU A 134 -4.04 -11.07 -9.13
N GLU A 135 -5.32 -11.37 -9.41
CA GLU A 135 -6.11 -10.72 -10.46
C GLU A 135 -6.27 -9.20 -10.22
N THR A 136 -6.63 -8.77 -9.00
CA THR A 136 -6.76 -7.34 -8.67
C THR A 136 -5.44 -6.59 -8.87
N PHE A 137 -4.32 -7.18 -8.48
CA PHE A 137 -3.00 -6.60 -8.74
C PHE A 137 -2.55 -6.77 -10.20
N ASN A 138 -3.08 -7.75 -10.95
CA ASN A 138 -2.81 -7.90 -12.37
C ASN A 138 -3.45 -6.79 -13.19
N GLY A 139 -4.57 -6.19 -12.77
CA GLY A 139 -5.07 -4.95 -13.38
C GLY A 139 -4.05 -3.78 -13.32
N VAL A 140 -3.18 -3.78 -12.32
CA VAL A 140 -2.02 -2.86 -12.20
C VAL A 140 -0.82 -3.37 -13.01
N LYS A 141 -0.72 -4.70 -13.22
CA LYS A 141 0.31 -5.37 -13.99
C LYS A 141 0.05 -5.40 -15.49
N ASP A 142 -1.18 -5.27 -15.99
CA ASP A 142 -1.44 -5.25 -17.45
C ASP A 142 -0.91 -3.95 -18.09
N GLN A 143 -0.66 -2.92 -17.28
CA GLN A 143 0.13 -1.74 -17.65
C GLN A 143 1.65 -1.99 -17.58
N ARG A 144 2.07 -3.14 -17.05
CA ARG A 144 3.44 -3.64 -17.02
C ARG A 144 3.57 -4.80 -17.99
N HIS A 145 4.09 -4.53 -19.18
CA HIS A 145 4.63 -5.61 -20.00
C HIS A 145 5.58 -6.48 -19.16
N PRO A 146 5.60 -7.81 -19.35
CA PRO A 146 6.38 -8.70 -18.48
C PRO A 146 7.86 -8.31 -18.54
N HIS A 147 8.40 -7.82 -17.43
CA HIS A 147 9.84 -7.64 -17.26
C HIS A 147 10.52 -9.00 -17.24
N HIS A 148 11.05 -9.44 -18.38
CA HIS A 148 12.27 -10.23 -18.41
C HIS A 148 13.07 -9.82 -19.66
N HIS A 149 14.06 -8.94 -19.44
CA HIS A 149 15.25 -8.74 -20.29
C HIS A 149 15.15 -8.07 -21.67
N THR A 150 14.00 -7.60 -22.14
CA THR A 150 13.94 -6.76 -23.36
C THR A 150 13.72 -5.31 -22.95
N GLY A 151 14.69 -4.43 -23.20
CA GLY A 151 14.68 -2.99 -22.84
C GLY A 151 13.58 -2.12 -23.47
N TYR A 152 12.35 -2.61 -23.57
CA TYR A 152 11.16 -1.81 -23.83
C TYR A 152 10.82 -1.07 -22.54
N ARG A 153 11.17 0.22 -22.52
CA ARG A 153 10.85 1.14 -21.44
C ARG A 153 9.33 1.23 -21.27
N PHE A 154 8.91 1.32 -20.01
CA PHE A 154 7.53 1.32 -19.50
C PHE A 154 6.75 2.60 -19.83
N LEU A 155 7.14 3.27 -20.89
CA LEU A 155 6.89 4.69 -20.97
C LEU A 155 5.51 4.91 -21.59
N ASN A 156 4.62 5.47 -20.76
CA ASN A 156 3.61 6.39 -21.23
C ASN A 156 4.21 7.20 -22.39
N ASN A 157 3.55 7.19 -23.56
CA ASN A 157 4.03 7.85 -24.78
C ASN A 157 4.40 9.30 -24.51
N ASP A 158 3.69 9.97 -23.61
CA ASP A 158 3.98 11.35 -23.23
C ASP A 158 5.34 11.49 -22.51
N ILE A 159 5.80 10.51 -21.73
CA ILE A 159 7.15 10.53 -21.13
C ILE A 159 8.22 10.22 -22.17
N VAL A 160 7.94 9.31 -23.12
CA VAL A 160 8.84 9.07 -24.28
C VAL A 160 9.02 10.36 -25.06
N ASP A 161 7.93 11.01 -25.40
CA ASP A 161 7.90 12.25 -26.17
C ASP A 161 8.66 13.35 -25.43
N ALA A 162 8.35 13.58 -24.15
CA ALA A 162 9.07 14.55 -23.34
C ALA A 162 10.58 14.28 -23.28
N THR A 163 10.97 13.02 -23.10
CA THR A 163 12.39 12.62 -23.06
C THR A 163 13.06 12.85 -24.42
N ALA A 164 12.39 12.51 -25.52
CA ALA A 164 12.90 12.72 -26.87
C ALA A 164 13.06 14.20 -27.19
N TYR A 165 12.08 15.03 -26.81
CA TYR A 165 12.16 16.49 -26.97
C TYR A 165 13.30 17.09 -26.13
N LEU A 166 13.48 16.66 -24.88
CA LEU A 166 14.61 17.07 -24.04
C LEU A 166 15.97 16.71 -24.66
N MET A 167 16.09 15.54 -25.32
CA MET A 167 17.31 15.16 -26.03
C MET A 167 17.60 16.09 -27.22
N MET A 168 16.56 16.52 -27.95
CA MET A 168 16.68 17.45 -29.07
C MET A 168 16.99 18.89 -28.63
N LEU A 169 16.71 19.24 -27.36
CA LEU A 169 17.04 20.55 -26.77
C LEU A 169 18.49 20.67 -26.29
N LYS A 170 19.24 19.57 -26.21
CA LYS A 170 20.63 19.59 -25.76
C LYS A 170 21.53 20.39 -26.69
N ASP A 171 22.56 21.03 -26.10
CA ASP A 171 23.50 21.88 -26.83
C ASP A 171 24.31 21.14 -27.91
N ASP A 172 24.52 19.85 -27.73
CA ASP A 172 25.27 18.98 -28.64
C ASP A 172 24.40 18.32 -29.72
N PHE A 173 23.11 18.66 -29.80
CA PHE A 173 22.21 18.06 -30.77
C PHE A 173 22.57 18.51 -32.22
N PRO A 174 22.86 17.59 -33.16
CA PRO A 174 23.42 17.94 -34.47
C PRO A 174 22.58 18.86 -35.36
N MET A 175 21.28 18.98 -35.12
CA MET A 175 20.36 19.83 -35.90
C MET A 175 19.72 20.93 -35.04
N LYS A 176 20.36 21.34 -33.93
CA LYS A 176 19.80 22.30 -32.97
C LYS A 176 19.33 23.60 -33.63
N ASP A 177 20.14 24.14 -34.55
CA ASP A 177 19.84 25.38 -35.26
C ASP A 177 18.67 25.25 -36.27
N MET A 178 18.26 24.02 -36.59
CA MET A 178 17.14 23.73 -37.51
C MET A 178 15.82 23.52 -36.77
N ILE A 179 15.83 23.54 -35.43
CA ILE A 179 14.67 23.25 -34.58
C ILE A 179 14.14 24.53 -33.95
N ASN A 180 12.80 24.64 -33.89
CA ASN A 180 12.14 25.65 -33.08
C ASN A 180 12.19 25.24 -31.60
N THR A 181 13.20 25.73 -30.88
CA THR A 181 13.44 25.39 -29.47
C THR A 181 12.26 25.75 -28.58
N GLN A 182 11.65 26.92 -28.77
CA GLN A 182 10.50 27.37 -27.97
C GLN A 182 9.28 26.46 -28.14
N GLU A 183 9.02 26.00 -29.37
CA GLU A 183 7.92 25.05 -29.62
C GLU A 183 8.22 23.68 -29.00
N LEU A 184 9.48 23.25 -29.03
CA LEU A 184 9.91 21.98 -28.47
C LEU A 184 9.87 21.97 -26.93
N GLU A 185 10.23 23.08 -26.28
CA GLU A 185 10.07 23.30 -24.84
C GLU A 185 8.60 23.19 -24.44
N LYS A 186 7.70 23.89 -25.15
CA LYS A 186 6.24 23.80 -24.90
C LYS A 186 5.70 22.39 -25.04
N ARG A 187 6.16 21.64 -26.05
CA ARG A 187 5.76 20.24 -26.24
C ARG A 187 6.27 19.35 -25.11
N THR A 188 7.50 19.58 -24.66
CA THR A 188 8.08 18.89 -23.51
C THR A 188 7.22 19.08 -22.26
N GLU A 189 6.94 20.34 -21.91
CA GLU A 189 6.13 20.68 -20.73
C GLU A 189 4.72 20.06 -20.82
N LYS A 190 4.07 20.18 -21.99
CA LYS A 190 2.73 19.63 -22.21
C LYS A 190 2.70 18.11 -22.02
N SER A 191 3.67 17.39 -22.59
CA SER A 191 3.74 15.94 -22.48
C SER A 191 4.05 15.51 -21.04
N LEU A 192 4.98 16.20 -20.34
CA LEU A 192 5.26 15.92 -18.94
C LEU A 192 4.03 16.12 -18.04
N GLU A 193 3.32 17.21 -18.22
CA GLU A 193 2.20 17.52 -17.33
C GLU A 193 1.00 16.61 -17.59
N LYS A 194 0.80 16.18 -18.85
CA LYS A 194 -0.15 15.12 -19.17
C LYS A 194 0.23 13.80 -18.50
N ALA A 195 1.47 13.35 -18.66
CA ALA A 195 1.93 12.10 -18.05
C ALA A 195 1.79 12.12 -16.51
N LYS A 196 2.21 13.22 -15.89
CA LYS A 196 2.08 13.42 -14.45
C LYS A 196 0.62 13.34 -14.00
N GLN A 197 -0.28 14.03 -14.69
CA GLN A 197 -1.70 14.01 -14.35
C GLN A 197 -2.29 12.59 -14.49
N ASP A 198 -1.95 11.87 -15.56
CA ASP A 198 -2.39 10.49 -15.75
C ASP A 198 -1.99 9.59 -14.56
N TYR A 199 -0.76 9.74 -14.05
CA TYR A 199 -0.28 8.96 -12.90
C TYR A 199 -0.86 9.43 -11.56
N ILE A 200 -1.16 10.73 -11.40
CA ILE A 200 -1.93 11.23 -10.25
C ILE A 200 -3.30 10.56 -10.25
N ASP A 201 -4.04 10.63 -11.34
CA ASP A 201 -5.39 10.06 -11.46
C ASP A 201 -5.39 8.54 -11.24
N LEU A 202 -4.41 7.85 -11.84
CA LEU A 202 -4.20 6.42 -11.65
C LEU A 202 -3.90 6.08 -10.18
N SER A 203 -3.06 6.87 -9.52
CA SER A 203 -2.69 6.64 -8.11
C SER A 203 -3.88 6.80 -7.17
N VAL A 204 -4.78 7.75 -7.44
CA VAL A 204 -6.03 7.94 -6.69
C VAL A 204 -6.94 6.74 -6.87
N LYS A 205 -7.20 6.35 -8.12
CA LYS A 205 -8.05 5.19 -8.43
C LYS A 205 -7.52 3.90 -7.79
N ASN A 206 -6.21 3.65 -7.91
CA ASN A 206 -5.60 2.45 -7.36
C ASN A 206 -5.58 2.46 -5.83
N SER A 207 -5.49 3.64 -5.20
CA SER A 207 -5.58 3.78 -3.73
C SER A 207 -6.93 3.30 -3.20
N GLU A 208 -8.03 3.65 -3.89
CA GLU A 208 -9.37 3.18 -3.56
C GLU A 208 -9.48 1.65 -3.70
N GLN A 209 -9.00 1.10 -4.82
CA GLN A 209 -9.03 -0.35 -5.07
C GLN A 209 -8.22 -1.13 -4.05
N VAL A 210 -7.00 -0.68 -3.73
CA VAL A 210 -6.13 -1.32 -2.74
C VAL A 210 -6.73 -1.23 -1.34
N THR A 211 -7.32 -0.09 -0.98
CA THR A 211 -8.02 0.08 0.32
C THR A 211 -9.17 -0.92 0.45
N GLY A 212 -10.02 -1.02 -0.59
CA GLY A 212 -11.12 -1.99 -0.62
C GLY A 212 -10.63 -3.44 -0.53
N LEU A 213 -9.51 -3.76 -1.20
CA LEU A 213 -8.89 -5.08 -1.13
C LEU A 213 -8.37 -5.39 0.27
N ILE A 214 -7.62 -4.48 0.90
CA ILE A 214 -7.12 -4.64 2.27
C ILE A 214 -8.29 -4.86 3.23
N ASN A 215 -9.33 -4.05 3.17
CA ASN A 215 -10.50 -4.22 4.02
C ASN A 215 -11.15 -5.58 3.81
N THR A 216 -11.33 -6.02 2.57
CA THR A 216 -11.90 -7.35 2.24
C THR A 216 -11.03 -8.50 2.77
N VAL A 217 -9.71 -8.40 2.63
CA VAL A 217 -8.76 -9.41 3.14
C VAL A 217 -8.91 -9.56 4.64
N PHE A 218 -8.90 -8.46 5.38
CA PHE A 218 -8.94 -8.53 6.84
C PHE A 218 -10.34 -8.78 7.40
N GLU A 219 -11.39 -8.32 6.72
CA GLU A 219 -12.78 -8.66 7.05
C GLU A 219 -13.03 -10.17 6.99
N LYS A 220 -12.58 -10.81 5.90
CA LYS A 220 -12.80 -12.25 5.68
C LYS A 220 -11.93 -13.15 6.55
N ASN A 221 -10.83 -12.63 7.12
CA ASN A 221 -9.81 -13.45 7.76
C ASN A 221 -9.52 -13.10 9.23
N SER A 222 -10.01 -11.98 9.76
CA SER A 222 -9.74 -11.54 11.14
C SER A 222 -10.08 -12.60 12.18
N ASN A 223 -11.25 -13.22 12.09
CA ASN A 223 -11.67 -14.28 13.01
C ASN A 223 -10.71 -15.48 13.03
N PHE A 224 -10.16 -15.84 11.88
CA PHE A 224 -9.16 -16.90 11.78
C PHE A 224 -7.85 -16.49 12.44
N ILE A 225 -7.41 -15.25 12.24
CA ILE A 225 -6.23 -14.69 12.90
C ILE A 225 -6.41 -14.75 14.42
N TYR A 226 -7.55 -14.25 14.93
CA TYR A 226 -7.86 -14.26 16.37
C TYR A 226 -7.90 -15.66 16.96
N THR A 227 -8.51 -16.62 16.25
CA THR A 227 -8.54 -18.02 16.67
C THR A 227 -7.14 -18.62 16.71
N ILE A 228 -6.32 -18.38 15.69
CA ILE A 228 -4.95 -18.90 15.59
C ILE A 228 -4.02 -18.35 16.68
N LEU A 229 -4.21 -17.08 17.02
CA LEU A 229 -3.38 -16.37 18.00
C LEU A 229 -3.95 -16.51 19.43
N ASN A 230 -5.14 -17.09 19.57
CA ASN A 230 -5.88 -17.16 20.83
C ASN A 230 -6.08 -15.78 21.49
N ILE A 231 -6.44 -14.78 20.68
CA ILE A 231 -6.72 -13.41 21.13
C ILE A 231 -8.15 -13.02 20.78
N LYS A 232 -8.63 -11.90 21.33
CA LYS A 232 -9.96 -11.34 21.04
C LYS A 232 -9.82 -9.92 20.51
N HIS A 233 -10.77 -9.52 19.69
CA HIS A 233 -10.90 -8.12 19.29
C HIS A 233 -11.25 -7.26 20.50
N LEU A 234 -10.50 -6.17 20.73
CA LEU A 234 -10.74 -5.27 21.85
C LEU A 234 -11.59 -4.09 21.37
N VAL A 235 -12.86 -4.09 21.76
CA VAL A 235 -13.73 -2.92 21.59
C VAL A 235 -13.40 -1.93 22.71
N LEU A 236 -12.46 -1.05 22.44
CA LEU A 236 -12.19 0.12 23.28
C LEU A 236 -13.28 1.15 22.97
N ASN A 237 -14.43 1.05 23.65
CA ASN A 237 -15.41 2.14 23.61
C ASN A 237 -14.69 3.43 24.00
N GLU A 238 -14.82 4.46 23.16
CA GLU A 238 -14.44 5.82 23.50
C GLU A 238 -15.09 6.14 24.83
N LEU A 239 -14.28 6.58 25.80
CA LEU A 239 -14.77 7.25 27.00
C LEU A 239 -15.53 8.50 26.53
N LYS A 240 -16.83 8.36 26.23
CA LYS A 240 -17.73 9.50 26.20
C LYS A 240 -17.78 10.04 27.63
N ASN A 241 -16.96 11.07 27.86
CA ASN A 241 -17.11 12.13 28.85
C ASN A 241 -17.92 11.77 30.11
N GLU A 242 -17.39 10.91 30.98
CA GLU A 242 -17.80 10.91 32.41
C GLU A 242 -17.25 12.15 33.16
N LYS A 243 -16.57 13.08 32.48
CA LYS A 243 -16.15 14.37 33.04
C LYS A 243 -17.13 15.52 32.82
N ASP A 244 -18.17 15.36 32.00
CA ASP A 244 -19.14 16.44 31.75
C ASP A 244 -20.37 16.41 32.70
N GLU A 245 -20.54 15.37 33.53
CA GLU A 245 -21.64 15.27 34.51
C GLU A 245 -21.26 15.60 35.96
N GLN A 246 -19.97 15.86 36.25
CA GLN A 246 -19.52 16.22 37.60
C GLN A 246 -19.23 17.72 37.81
N THR A 247 -19.44 18.56 36.78
CA THR A 247 -19.31 20.03 36.90
C THR A 247 -20.63 20.79 36.76
N SER A 248 -21.78 20.10 36.76
CA SER A 248 -23.12 20.72 36.70
C SER A 248 -23.91 20.65 38.02
N THR A 249 -23.27 20.23 39.11
CA THR A 249 -23.79 20.38 40.47
C THR A 249 -22.66 20.87 41.35
N ASP A 250 -22.46 22.19 41.35
CA ASP A 250 -22.09 23.02 42.51
C ASP A 250 -22.45 24.49 42.20
#